data_AF-A0A540K326-F1
#
_entry.id   AF-A0A540K326-F1
#
_cell.length_a   1.000
_cell.length_b   1.000
_cell.length_c   1.000
_cell.angle_alpha   90.00
_cell.angle_beta   90.00
_cell.angle_gamma   90.00
#
_symmetry.space_group_name_H-M   'P 1'
#
loop_
_entity.id
_entity.type
_entity.pdbx_description
1 polymer ?
#
loop_
_entity_poly.entity_id
_entity_poly.type
_entity_poly.pdbx_seq_one_letter_code
_entity_poly.pdbx_strand_id
1 'polypeptide(L)' 'MTHTGGYRPMNRFGGIAESISPFKKMSFETAAKFIVKAAYHGQTGDLETPSARICLGLPVKVGTGCFDLMQKIEV' A
#
# COMPACT_ATOMS: atom_id res chain seq x y z
N MET A 1 0.67 6.39 -15.26
CA MET A 1 1.42 7.59 -15.69
C MET A 1 0.53 8.78 -15.95
N THR A 2 -0.69 8.60 -16.49
CA THR A 2 -1.58 9.71 -16.89
C THR A 2 -2.93 9.77 -16.15
N HIS A 3 -3.12 8.96 -15.09
CA HIS A 3 -4.41 8.85 -14.39
C HIS A 3 -4.91 10.15 -13.73
N THR A 4 -4.02 11.11 -13.48
CA THR A 4 -4.33 12.44 -12.93
C THR A 4 -4.52 13.51 -14.01
N GLY A 5 -4.64 13.12 -15.29
CA GLY A 5 -4.82 14.05 -16.41
C GLY A 5 -3.53 14.71 -16.94
N GLY A 6 -2.35 14.29 -16.46
CA GLY A 6 -1.06 14.77 -16.95
C GLY A 6 0.04 13.70 -16.82
N TYR A 7 1.21 13.92 -17.41
CA TYR A 7 2.32 12.98 -17.28
C TYR A 7 2.93 13.02 -15.89
N ARG A 8 2.95 11.87 -15.22
CA ARG A 8 3.57 11.70 -13.92
C ARG A 8 4.67 10.65 -13.97
N PRO A 9 5.94 11.00 -13.72
CA PRO A 9 7.05 10.06 -13.77
C PRO A 9 6.99 9.02 -12.63
N MET A 10 7.53 7.81 -12.83
CA MET A 10 7.64 6.77 -11.80
C MET A 10 8.87 7.00 -10.91
N ASN A 11 8.89 8.10 -10.18
CA ASN A 11 9.99 8.44 -9.28
C ASN A 11 9.45 8.99 -7.93
N ARG A 12 10.37 9.41 -7.07
CA ARG A 12 10.07 9.92 -5.72
C ARG A 12 9.17 11.15 -5.68
N PHE A 13 9.26 12.01 -6.69
CA PHE A 13 8.50 13.26 -6.77
C PHE A 13 7.17 13.05 -7.51
N GLY A 14 7.15 12.10 -8.43
CA GLY A 14 5.98 11.66 -9.17
C GLY A 14 5.28 10.52 -8.44
N GLY A 15 5.20 9.35 -9.08
CA GLY A 15 4.26 8.26 -8.80
C GLY A 15 4.05 7.92 -7.33
N ILE A 16 5.14 7.82 -6.55
CA ILE A 16 5.06 7.35 -5.15
C ILE A 16 4.56 8.41 -4.17
N ALA A 17 4.76 9.70 -4.47
CA ALA A 17 4.51 10.80 -3.53
C ALA A 17 3.03 10.87 -3.08
N GLU A 18 2.09 10.58 -4.00
CA GLU A 18 0.64 10.57 -3.73
C GLU A 18 0.10 9.16 -3.44
N SER A 19 0.94 8.15 -3.26
CA SER A 19 0.44 6.86 -2.78
C SER A 19 -0.26 7.03 -1.42
N ILE A 20 -1.31 6.28 -1.13
CA ILE A 20 -2.01 6.39 0.16
C ILE A 20 -1.29 5.59 1.24
N SER A 21 -0.75 4.42 0.88
CA SER A 21 -0.09 3.50 1.81
C SER A 21 1.28 4.01 2.28
N PRO A 22 1.48 4.25 3.60
CA PRO A 22 2.78 4.64 4.15
C PRO A 22 3.85 3.57 3.91
N PHE A 23 3.53 2.30 4.11
CA PHE A 23 4.46 1.18 3.90
C PHE A 23 4.94 1.10 2.46
N LYS A 24 4.05 1.35 1.48
CA LYS A 24 4.43 1.38 0.06
C LYS A 24 5.42 2.51 -0.25
N LYS A 25 5.28 3.68 0.38
CA LYS A 25 6.25 4.79 0.23
C LYS A 25 7.60 4.43 0.87
N MET A 26 7.56 3.92 2.10
CA MET A 26 8.76 3.57 2.86
C MET A 26 9.59 2.47 2.18
N SER A 27 8.95 1.46 1.58
CA SER A 27 9.64 0.37 0.89
C SER A 27 10.28 0.78 -0.44
N PHE A 28 9.91 1.94 -1.00
CA PHE A 28 10.49 2.45 -2.24
C PHE A 28 11.80 3.19 -1.96
N GLU A 29 11.75 4.26 -1.15
CA GLU A 29 12.94 5.00 -0.70
C GLU A 29 12.59 6.01 0.40
N THR A 30 13.62 6.58 1.04
CA THR A 30 13.49 7.63 2.07
C THR A 30 12.58 7.25 3.25
N ALA A 31 12.67 6.00 3.71
CA ALA A 31 11.78 5.41 4.72
C ALA A 31 11.62 6.25 5.99
N ALA A 32 12.73 6.71 6.58
CA ALA A 32 12.72 7.52 7.81
C ALA A 32 11.93 8.83 7.66
N LYS A 33 11.98 9.47 6.48
CA LYS A 33 11.20 10.69 6.21
C LYS A 33 9.71 10.38 6.16
N PHE A 34 9.32 9.26 5.54
CA PHE A 34 7.92 8.89 5.42
C PHE A 34 7.32 8.42 6.73
N ILE A 35 8.04 7.64 7.56
CA ILE A 35 7.53 7.19 8.86
C ILE A 35 7.32 8.35 9.82
N VAL A 36 8.27 9.31 9.89
CA VAL A 36 8.14 10.50 10.73
C VAL A 36 6.95 11.35 10.27
N LYS A 37 6.80 11.55 8.96
CA LYS A 37 5.65 12.29 8.41
C LYS A 37 4.32 11.59 8.71
N ALA A 38 4.25 10.27 8.53
CA ALA A 38 3.05 9.50 8.81
C ALA A 38 2.67 9.56 10.29
N ALA A 39 3.64 9.40 11.19
CA ALA A 39 3.45 9.52 12.63
C ALA A 39 2.99 10.92 13.04
N TYR A 40 3.63 11.97 12.50
CA TYR A 40 3.28 13.37 12.79
C TYR A 40 1.85 13.71 12.38
N HIS A 41 1.38 13.18 11.25
CA HIS A 41 0.01 13.40 10.75
C HIS A 41 -1.00 12.35 11.23
N GLY A 42 -0.62 11.40 12.08
CA GLY A 42 -1.51 10.32 12.53
C GLY A 42 -2.05 9.44 11.40
N GLN A 43 -1.28 9.23 10.34
CA GLN A 43 -1.74 8.46 9.17
C GLN A 43 -1.87 6.98 9.51
N THR A 44 -3.05 6.41 9.27
CA THR A 44 -3.32 4.97 9.30
C THR A 44 -3.30 4.41 7.87
N GLY A 45 -2.96 3.13 7.74
CA GLY A 45 -2.98 2.43 6.46
C GLY A 45 -3.99 1.29 6.47
N ASP A 46 -4.80 1.19 5.41
CA ASP A 46 -5.84 0.16 5.28
C ASP A 46 -5.27 -1.22 4.90
N LEU A 47 -3.95 -1.35 4.78
CA LEU A 47 -3.25 -2.59 4.44
C LEU A 47 -3.71 -3.24 3.12
N GLU A 48 -4.22 -2.45 2.17
CA GLU A 48 -4.67 -2.97 0.87
C GLU A 48 -3.52 -3.21 -0.12
N THR A 49 -2.44 -2.43 -0.01
CA THR A 49 -1.31 -2.55 -0.95
C THR A 49 -0.48 -3.81 -0.65
N PRO A 50 0.02 -4.54 -1.67
CA PRO A 50 0.87 -5.71 -1.46
C PRO A 50 2.08 -5.46 -0.56
N SER A 51 2.78 -4.32 -0.72
CA SER A 51 3.92 -3.94 0.12
C SER A 51 3.55 -3.85 1.61
N ALA A 52 2.41 -3.24 1.93
CA ALA A 52 1.96 -3.12 3.32
C ALA A 52 1.62 -4.48 3.95
N ARG A 53 0.96 -5.37 3.19
CA ARG A 53 0.62 -6.72 3.68
C ARG A 53 1.88 -7.55 3.90
N ILE A 54 2.83 -7.50 2.97
CA ILE A 54 4.11 -8.20 3.11
C ILE A 54 4.89 -7.70 4.33
N CYS A 55 4.96 -6.38 4.57
CA CYS A 55 5.63 -5.83 5.76
C CYS A 55 5.06 -6.34 7.09
N LEU A 56 3.77 -6.71 7.13
CA LEU A 56 3.10 -7.23 8.34
C LEU A 56 2.90 -8.75 8.31
N GLY A 57 3.44 -9.46 7.33
CA GLY A 57 3.28 -10.92 7.21
C GLY A 57 1.86 -11.37 6.86
N LEU A 58 1.06 -10.51 6.23
CA LEU A 58 -0.30 -10.83 5.80
C LEU A 58 -0.34 -11.33 4.34
N PRO A 59 -1.26 -12.24 3.97
CA PRO A 59 -1.48 -12.65 2.58
C PRO A 59 -1.81 -11.44 1.68
N VAL A 60 -1.31 -11.38 0.45
CA VAL A 60 -1.60 -10.25 -0.46
C VAL A 60 -2.99 -10.38 -1.12
N LYS A 61 -3.71 -9.27 -1.34
CA LYS A 61 -5.05 -9.26 -1.99
C LYS A 61 -4.99 -9.32 -3.52
N VAL A 62 -4.18 -10.23 -4.05
CA VAL A 62 -4.00 -10.41 -5.50
C VAL A 62 -3.83 -11.90 -5.79
N GLY A 63 -4.24 -12.35 -6.97
CA GLY A 63 -4.21 -13.77 -7.31
C GLY A 63 -5.12 -14.59 -6.39
N THR A 64 -4.57 -15.60 -5.72
CA THR A 64 -5.34 -16.49 -4.83
C THR A 64 -5.82 -15.82 -3.54
N GLY A 65 -5.23 -14.69 -3.15
CA GLY A 65 -5.65 -13.95 -1.95
C GLY A 65 -6.71 -12.87 -2.21
N CYS A 66 -7.30 -12.80 -3.40
CA CYS A 66 -8.33 -11.80 -3.71
C CYS A 66 -9.75 -12.18 -3.24
N PHE A 67 -9.93 -13.38 -2.70
CA PHE A 67 -11.18 -13.86 -2.11
C PHE A 67 -10.89 -14.75 -0.90
N ASP A 68 -11.89 -14.90 -0.03
CA ASP A 68 -11.85 -15.83 1.10
C ASP A 68 -12.65 -17.09 0.77
N LEU A 69 -12.25 -18.22 1.35
CA LEU A 69 -12.96 -19.49 1.24
C LEU A 69 -13.94 -19.65 2.39
N MET A 70 -15.17 -20.06 2.09
CA MET A 70 -16.17 -20.41 3.09
C MET A 70 -16.65 -21.83 2.84
N GLN A 71 -16.67 -22.65 3.90
CA GLN A 71 -17.23 -24.00 3.85
C GLN A 71 -18.69 -23.95 4.28
N LYS A 72 -19.59 -24.49 3.44
CA LYS A 72 -20.98 -24.71 3.82
C LYS A 72 -21.07 -25.89 4.78
N ILE A 73 -21.48 -25.65 6.02
CA ILE A 73 -21.75 -26.70 7.01
C ILE A 73 -23.24 -27.02 6.92
N GLU A 74 -23.59 -28.27 6.65
CA GLU A 74 -24.98 -28.75 6.76
C GLU A 74 -25.29 -29.02 8.24
N VAL A 75 -26.37 -28.41 8.73
CA VAL A 75 -26.94 -28.62 10.07
C VAL A 75 -28.28 -29.31 9.89
#